data_AF-Q652N9-F1
#
_entry.id   AF-Q652N9-F1
#
_cell.length_a   1.000
_cell.length_b   1.000
_cell.length_c   1.000
_cell.angle_alpha   90.00
_cell.angle_beta   90.00
_cell.angle_gamma   90.00
#
_symmetry.space_group_name_H-M   'P 1'
#
loop_
_entity.id
_entity.type
_entity.pdbx_description
1 polymer ?
#
loop_
_entity_poly.entity_id
_entity_poly.type
_entity_poly.pdbx_seq_one_letter_code
_entity_poly.pdbx_strand_id
1 'polypeptide(L)'
;MLQRDKAVREAEAIRVKNGESTAIADRTIPITELSISEIKEATSNFDHSSKVGESVYGSVYKGLLRQTNVAVKKLNPESTESLSQFSHEVEILSRVRHPNLVTLIGACKDARALVYEYMPNGSLDDRLACKDNSKPLSWQLRTRIASNICSALIFLHSNKPHSIVHSDLKASNILLDGNNVAKLSGFGVCRMLTDEFKATTTLYRHTHPKGTFVYIDPEYAISGDLTPLSDVYSFGIILLRLLTGRSGFGLLKDVQRAVAKGCLQAILDSSAGDWPLMHAEQLSRVGLRCCEIRRKNRPDLQTEVWTVLEPMLRSASSMLCSLSFKSVSEDFGNVPSYFICPIQQDVMRDPLIAADGFTYEAEAIREWFDSGHYTSPMTNLDLPHRDLLPNHALRSAIQEWLQSNAD
;
A
#
# COMPACT_ATOMS: atom_id res chain seq x y z
N MET A 1 24.13 -18.61 37.11
CA MET A 1 22.77 -19.18 37.11
C MET A 1 21.88 -18.56 38.19
N LEU A 2 22.27 -18.58 39.48
CA LEU A 2 21.43 -18.09 40.59
C LEU A 2 20.89 -16.64 40.51
N GLN A 3 21.64 -15.69 39.92
CA GLN A 3 21.17 -14.29 39.83
C GLN A 3 20.10 -14.09 38.74
N ARG A 4 20.14 -14.88 37.66
CA ARG A 4 19.17 -14.81 36.57
C ARG A 4 17.82 -15.39 37.00
N ASP A 5 17.85 -16.47 37.77
CA ASP A 5 16.64 -17.14 38.28
C ASP A 5 15.95 -16.36 39.41
N LYS A 6 16.69 -15.46 40.08
CA LYS A 6 16.14 -14.53 41.06
C LYS A 6 15.44 -13.35 40.37
N ALA A 7 16.06 -12.79 39.33
CA ALA A 7 15.44 -11.71 38.53
C ALA A 7 14.17 -12.16 37.80
N VAL A 8 14.13 -13.40 37.30
CA VAL A 8 12.93 -13.97 36.66
C VAL A 8 11.79 -14.13 37.66
N ARG A 9 12.07 -14.65 38.86
CA ARG A 9 11.06 -14.79 39.92
C ARG A 9 10.54 -13.46 40.45
N GLU A 10 11.40 -12.45 40.57
CA GLU A 10 10.98 -11.10 40.96
C GLU A 10 10.11 -10.45 39.86
N ALA A 11 10.42 -10.66 38.58
CA ALA A 11 9.59 -10.20 37.46
C ALA A 11 8.23 -10.91 37.37
N GLU A 12 8.18 -12.21 37.68
CA GLU A 12 6.94 -12.99 37.74
C GLU A 12 6.07 -12.58 38.94
N ALA A 13 6.69 -12.32 40.10
CA ALA A 13 5.98 -11.83 41.27
C ALA A 13 5.36 -10.43 41.04
N ILE A 14 6.04 -9.55 40.29
CA ILE A 14 5.49 -8.24 39.89
C ILE A 14 4.32 -8.40 38.90
N ARG A 15 4.36 -9.39 38.00
CA ARG A 15 3.24 -9.70 37.09
C ARG A 15 2.02 -10.26 37.80
N VAL A 16 2.21 -11.09 38.82
CA VAL A 16 1.11 -11.65 39.63
C VAL A 16 0.51 -10.59 40.56
N LYS A 17 1.32 -9.71 41.13
CA LYS A 17 0.84 -8.61 41.99
C LYS A 17 0.06 -7.53 41.23
N ASN A 18 0.26 -7.44 39.91
CA ASN A 18 -0.43 -6.52 39.00
C ASN A 18 -1.59 -7.16 38.23
N GLY A 19 -2.00 -8.39 38.56
CA GLY A 19 -3.09 -9.09 37.86
C GLY A 19 -4.23 -9.47 38.80
N GLU A 20 -5.26 -8.61 38.87
CA GLU A 20 -6.67 -8.98 38.68
C GLU A 20 -7.60 -7.80 39.02
N SER A 21 -7.75 -6.90 38.05
CA SER A 21 -9.05 -6.30 37.74
C SER A 21 -9.02 -5.75 36.31
N THR A 22 -9.82 -6.37 35.43
CA THR A 22 -10.10 -6.00 34.02
C THR A 22 -8.90 -5.89 33.06
N ALA A 23 -8.48 -7.01 32.46
CA ALA A 23 -7.49 -7.03 31.37
C ALA A 23 -8.01 -7.76 30.12
N ILE A 24 -8.94 -7.11 29.40
CA ILE A 24 -9.03 -7.18 27.93
C ILE A 24 -8.97 -5.73 27.44
N ALA A 25 -7.84 -5.08 27.66
CA ALA A 25 -7.57 -3.78 27.06
C ALA A 25 -7.12 -4.02 25.61
N ASP A 26 -7.97 -3.57 24.70
CA ASP A 26 -7.76 -3.40 23.27
C ASP A 26 -6.33 -2.92 22.96
N ARG A 27 -5.58 -3.63 22.09
CA ARG A 27 -4.19 -3.29 21.73
C ARG A 27 -4.18 -2.07 20.79
N THR A 28 -4.51 -0.91 21.32
CA THR A 28 -4.48 0.35 20.58
C THR A 28 -3.04 0.85 20.46
N ILE A 29 -2.66 1.20 19.24
CA ILE A 29 -1.43 1.89 18.90
C ILE A 29 -1.60 3.35 19.34
N PRO A 30 -0.72 3.89 20.19
CA PRO A 30 -0.80 5.28 20.58
C PRO A 30 -0.62 6.18 19.35
N ILE A 31 -1.61 7.03 19.10
CA ILE A 31 -1.56 8.07 18.05
C ILE A 31 -0.95 9.32 18.67
N THR A 32 0.01 9.92 17.97
CA THR A 32 0.64 11.17 18.41
C THR A 32 -0.39 12.29 18.43
N GLU A 33 -0.61 12.89 19.60
CA GLU A 33 -1.42 14.11 19.72
C GLU A 33 -0.56 15.32 19.36
N LEU A 34 -0.99 16.08 18.35
CA LEU A 34 -0.26 17.23 17.82
C LEU A 34 -0.95 18.52 18.22
N SER A 35 -0.16 19.55 18.52
CA SER A 35 -0.68 20.88 18.84
C SER A 35 -1.18 21.60 17.59
N ILE A 36 -2.16 22.50 17.76
CA ILE A 36 -2.62 23.35 16.65
C ILE A 36 -1.50 24.23 16.09
N SER A 37 -0.54 24.63 16.92
CA SER A 37 0.65 25.39 16.50
C SER A 37 1.52 24.58 15.55
N GLU A 38 1.82 23.32 15.86
CA GLU A 38 2.60 22.44 14.98
C GLU A 38 1.90 22.23 13.63
N ILE A 39 0.58 22.05 13.64
CA ILE A 39 -0.19 21.87 12.40
C ILE A 39 -0.18 23.14 11.54
N LYS A 40 -0.35 24.31 12.16
CA LYS A 40 -0.30 25.59 11.44
C LYS A 40 1.08 25.86 10.88
N GLU A 41 2.14 25.61 11.65
CA GLU A 41 3.52 25.74 11.18
C GLU A 41 3.79 24.81 10.01
N ALA A 42 3.45 23.53 10.14
CA ALA A 42 3.68 22.52 9.10
C ALA A 42 2.97 22.82 7.78
N THR A 43 1.85 23.56 7.81
CA THR A 43 1.01 23.84 6.63
C THR A 43 1.04 25.29 6.18
N SER A 44 1.93 26.13 6.73
CA SER A 44 1.94 27.58 6.50
C SER A 44 0.56 28.21 6.73
N ASN A 45 -0.09 27.83 7.83
CA ASN A 45 -1.45 28.21 8.20
C ASN A 45 -2.52 27.76 7.19
N PHE A 46 -2.41 26.51 6.70
CA PHE A 46 -3.28 25.94 5.66
C PHE A 46 -3.29 26.75 4.36
N ASP A 47 -2.10 27.14 3.91
CA ASP A 47 -1.93 27.92 2.68
C ASP A 47 -2.57 27.19 1.47
N HIS A 48 -3.33 27.94 0.67
CA HIS A 48 -4.04 27.38 -0.49
C HIS A 48 -3.10 26.80 -1.56
N SER A 49 -1.88 27.32 -1.70
CA SER A 49 -0.87 26.79 -2.62
C SER A 49 -0.41 25.38 -2.24
N SER A 50 -0.53 25.01 -0.96
CA SER A 50 -0.18 23.69 -0.45
C SER A 50 -1.36 22.71 -0.45
N LYS A 51 -2.54 23.13 -0.93
CA LYS A 51 -3.72 22.27 -1.00
C LYS A 51 -3.52 21.22 -2.11
N VAL A 52 -3.54 19.95 -1.73
CA VAL A 52 -3.35 18.81 -2.65
C VAL A 52 -4.64 18.08 -2.98
N GLY A 53 -5.70 18.30 -2.19
CA GLY A 53 -6.98 17.66 -2.43
C GLY A 53 -8.14 18.31 -1.68
N GLU A 54 -9.34 18.06 -2.19
CA GLU A 54 -10.59 18.50 -1.58
C GLU A 54 -11.65 17.41 -1.77
N SER A 55 -12.46 17.22 -0.73
CA SER A 55 -13.60 16.30 -0.76
C SER A 55 -14.71 16.85 0.13
N VAL A 56 -15.88 16.21 0.07
CA VAL A 56 -16.99 16.47 1.01
C VAL A 56 -16.59 16.29 2.48
N TYR A 57 -15.49 15.58 2.75
CA TYR A 57 -14.99 15.32 4.11
C TYR A 57 -13.95 16.34 4.58
N GLY A 58 -13.54 17.28 3.72
CA GLY A 58 -12.56 18.31 4.05
C GLY A 58 -11.46 18.47 3.01
N SER A 59 -10.46 19.25 3.37
CA SER A 59 -9.33 19.62 2.52
C SER A 59 -8.04 18.94 2.99
N VAL A 60 -7.19 18.54 2.05
CA VAL A 60 -5.90 17.93 2.32
C VAL A 60 -4.80 18.89 1.87
N TYR A 61 -3.85 19.14 2.75
CA TYR A 61 -2.71 20.02 2.52
C TYR A 61 -1.41 19.23 2.61
N LYS A 62 -0.47 19.49 1.71
CA LYS A 62 0.92 19.10 1.90
C LYS A 62 1.51 19.96 3.01
N GLY A 63 2.31 19.36 3.88
CA GLY A 63 3.02 20.08 4.92
C GLY A 63 4.37 19.47 5.23
N LEU A 64 5.16 20.18 6.02
CA LEU A 64 6.46 19.74 6.53
C LEU A 64 6.40 19.71 8.06
N LEU A 65 6.22 18.53 8.64
CA LEU A 65 6.17 18.33 10.07
C LEU A 65 7.47 17.69 10.54
N ARG A 66 8.25 18.38 11.38
CA ARG A 66 9.53 17.88 11.93
C ARG A 66 10.46 17.33 10.83
N GLN A 67 10.65 18.12 9.77
CA GLN A 67 11.44 17.76 8.58
C GLN A 67 10.92 16.55 7.77
N THR A 68 9.68 16.11 8.00
CA THR A 68 9.04 15.04 7.25
C THR A 68 7.88 15.59 6.43
N ASN A 69 7.83 15.27 5.14
CA ASN A 69 6.68 15.60 4.30
C ASN A 69 5.44 14.83 4.78
N VAL A 70 4.35 15.55 5.03
CA VAL A 70 3.09 14.98 5.54
C VAL A 70 1.90 15.46 4.72
N ALA A 71 0.81 14.68 4.78
CA ALA A 71 -0.49 15.10 4.29
C ALA A 71 -1.40 15.42 5.49
N VAL A 72 -1.81 16.67 5.62
CA VAL A 72 -2.69 17.17 6.69
C VAL A 72 -4.11 17.26 6.15
N LYS A 73 -4.97 16.33 6.55
CA LYS A 73 -6.40 16.34 6.25
C LYS A 73 -7.13 17.15 7.31
N LYS A 74 -7.55 18.36 6.95
CA LYS A 74 -8.39 19.24 7.78
C LYS A 74 -9.85 18.97 7.47
N LEU A 75 -10.59 18.50 8.47
CA LEU A 75 -12.00 18.19 8.33
C LEU A 75 -12.87 19.44 8.32
N ASN A 76 -14.00 19.41 7.60
CA ASN A 76 -14.91 20.54 7.52
C ASN A 76 -15.63 20.77 8.87
N PRO A 77 -15.47 21.93 9.54
CA PRO A 77 -16.04 22.14 10.87
C PRO A 77 -17.58 22.16 10.92
N GLU A 78 -18.24 22.42 9.79
CA GLU A 78 -19.69 22.63 9.71
C GLU A 78 -20.51 21.33 9.63
N SER A 79 -19.90 20.17 9.37
CA SER A 79 -20.62 18.91 9.29
C SER A 79 -20.48 18.10 10.58
N THR A 80 -21.60 17.76 11.21
CA THR A 80 -21.63 16.83 12.36
C THR A 80 -21.09 15.44 12.00
N GLU A 81 -21.26 15.03 10.74
CA GLU A 81 -20.66 13.82 10.18
C GLU A 81 -19.12 13.85 10.21
N SER A 82 -18.46 15.01 10.10
CA SER A 82 -16.99 15.07 10.11
C SER A 82 -16.38 14.70 11.47
N LEU A 83 -17.04 15.05 12.58
CA LEU A 83 -16.55 14.77 13.93
C LEU A 83 -16.63 13.28 14.27
N SER A 84 -17.71 12.62 13.85
CA SER A 84 -17.81 11.16 13.99
C SER A 84 -16.79 10.47 13.09
N GLN A 85 -16.57 10.95 11.86
CA GLN A 85 -15.53 10.44 10.97
C GLN A 85 -14.12 10.62 11.53
N PHE A 86 -13.81 11.77 12.16
CA PHE A 86 -12.51 11.99 12.81
C PHE A 86 -12.23 10.92 13.85
N SER A 87 -13.15 10.77 14.81
CA SER A 87 -12.99 9.86 15.94
C SER A 87 -12.92 8.41 15.46
N HIS A 88 -13.75 8.08 14.46
CA HIS A 88 -13.79 6.76 13.84
C HIS A 88 -12.51 6.43 13.06
N GLU A 89 -11.98 7.37 12.28
CA GLU A 89 -10.75 7.20 11.52
C GLU A 89 -9.55 6.98 12.46
N VAL A 90 -9.48 7.76 13.54
CA VAL A 90 -8.50 7.59 14.64
C VAL A 90 -8.65 6.23 15.30
N GLU A 91 -9.88 5.82 15.65
CA GLU A 91 -10.14 4.52 16.29
C GLU A 91 -9.66 3.35 15.42
N ILE A 92 -10.05 3.33 14.14
CA ILE A 92 -9.67 2.26 13.22
C ILE A 92 -8.15 2.22 13.02
N LEU A 93 -7.54 3.35 12.66
CA LEU A 93 -6.10 3.40 12.35
C LEU A 93 -5.21 3.26 13.59
N SER A 94 -5.74 3.46 14.79
CA SER A 94 -5.06 3.08 16.03
C SER A 94 -4.97 1.56 16.21
N ARG A 95 -5.79 0.75 15.53
CA ARG A 95 -5.81 -0.70 15.72
C ARG A 95 -5.06 -1.47 14.65
N VAL A 96 -4.81 -0.84 13.50
CA VAL A 96 -4.28 -1.54 12.32
C VAL A 96 -3.05 -0.86 11.74
N ARG A 97 -2.05 -1.66 11.36
CA ARG A 97 -0.86 -1.24 10.60
C ARG A 97 -0.51 -2.30 9.58
N HIS A 98 -0.33 -1.88 8.33
CA HIS A 98 0.03 -2.76 7.23
C HIS A 98 0.71 -1.94 6.12
N PRO A 99 1.71 -2.47 5.41
CA PRO A 99 2.49 -1.73 4.40
C PRO A 99 1.64 -1.14 3.26
N ASN A 100 0.46 -1.68 3.01
CA ASN A 100 -0.48 -1.21 1.99
C ASN A 100 -1.69 -0.45 2.56
N LEU A 101 -1.60 0.08 3.78
CA LEU A 101 -2.53 1.07 4.33
C LEU A 101 -1.76 2.36 4.59
N VAL A 102 -2.39 3.51 4.36
CA VAL A 102 -1.78 4.81 4.65
C VAL A 102 -1.56 4.95 6.16
N THR A 103 -0.35 5.36 6.54
CA THR A 103 0.04 5.50 7.94
C THR A 103 -0.48 6.82 8.52
N LEU A 104 -1.30 6.72 9.57
CA LEU A 104 -1.65 7.86 10.42
C LEU A 104 -0.47 8.16 11.37
N ILE A 105 0.14 9.33 11.22
CA ILE A 105 1.27 9.80 12.01
C ILE A 105 0.78 10.42 13.32
N GLY A 106 -0.30 11.19 13.25
CA GLY A 106 -0.84 11.91 14.39
C GLY A 106 -2.20 12.55 14.12
N ALA A 107 -2.79 13.10 15.17
CA ALA A 107 -4.06 13.78 15.11
C ALA A 107 -4.03 15.06 15.98
N CYS A 108 -4.70 16.10 15.53
CA CYS A 108 -4.89 17.34 16.28
C CYS A 108 -6.39 17.59 16.44
N LYS A 109 -6.91 17.43 17.66
CA LYS A 109 -8.33 17.58 17.96
C LYS A 109 -8.80 19.03 17.77
N ASP A 110 -8.01 19.99 18.26
CA ASP A 110 -8.33 21.42 18.19
C ASP A 110 -8.46 21.92 16.75
N ALA A 111 -7.58 21.44 15.87
CA ALA A 111 -7.63 21.76 14.44
C ALA A 111 -8.56 20.86 13.64
N ARG A 112 -9.13 19.80 14.26
CA ARG A 112 -9.84 18.69 13.60
C ARG A 112 -9.05 18.15 12.40
N ALA A 113 -7.76 17.91 12.62
CA ALA A 113 -6.82 17.55 11.58
C ALA A 113 -6.20 16.16 11.82
N LEU A 114 -6.09 15.38 10.75
CA LEU A 114 -5.40 14.09 10.73
C LEU A 114 -4.14 14.23 9.88
N VAL A 115 -3.02 13.73 10.39
CA VAL A 115 -1.70 13.85 9.75
C VAL A 115 -1.26 12.47 9.29
N TYR A 116 -1.07 12.34 7.99
CA TYR A 116 -0.65 11.10 7.32
C TYR A 116 0.72 11.24 6.69
N GLU A 117 1.34 10.09 6.37
CA GLU A 117 2.44 10.07 5.42
C GLU A 117 2.03 10.71 4.08
N TYR A 118 2.94 11.47 3.47
CA TYR A 118 2.68 12.09 2.18
C TYR A 118 2.93 11.11 1.03
N MET A 119 1.98 11.06 0.08
CA MET A 119 1.99 10.15 -1.05
C MET A 119 2.24 10.96 -2.34
N PRO A 120 3.50 11.11 -2.79
CA PRO A 120 3.88 12.07 -3.82
C PRO A 120 3.34 11.74 -5.21
N ASN A 121 3.04 10.46 -5.49
CA ASN A 121 2.50 10.04 -6.77
C ASN A 121 0.96 10.14 -6.83
N GLY A 122 0.32 10.75 -5.83
CA GLY A 122 -1.12 11.01 -5.83
C GLY A 122 -1.96 9.73 -5.79
N SER A 123 -3.18 9.82 -6.32
CA SER A 123 -4.12 8.70 -6.33
C SER A 123 -3.99 7.83 -7.59
N LEU A 124 -4.53 6.62 -7.55
CA LEU A 124 -4.62 5.74 -8.72
C LEU A 124 -5.45 6.39 -9.85
N ASP A 125 -6.45 7.20 -9.51
CA ASP A 125 -7.19 7.97 -10.51
C ASP A 125 -6.29 8.98 -11.23
N ASP A 126 -5.49 9.74 -10.49
CA ASP A 126 -4.53 10.70 -11.07
C ASP A 126 -3.53 9.98 -11.98
N ARG A 127 -3.04 8.80 -11.56
CA ARG A 127 -2.02 8.04 -12.28
C ARG A 127 -2.53 7.30 -13.50
N LEU A 128 -3.77 6.80 -13.47
CA LEU A 128 -4.43 6.25 -14.67
C LEU A 128 -4.77 7.36 -15.68
N ALA A 129 -5.09 8.56 -15.20
CA ALA A 129 -5.34 9.73 -16.05
C ALA A 129 -4.05 10.41 -16.56
N CYS A 130 -2.86 9.93 -16.16
CA CYS A 130 -1.57 10.55 -16.46
C CYS A 130 -1.55 12.06 -16.10
N LYS A 131 -2.22 12.42 -15.00
CA LYS A 131 -2.30 13.79 -14.51
C LYS A 131 -0.90 14.38 -14.32
N ASP A 132 -0.78 15.68 -14.55
CA ASP A 132 0.49 16.42 -14.47
C ASP A 132 1.59 15.81 -15.36
N ASN A 133 1.17 15.28 -16.52
CA ASN A 133 2.03 14.61 -17.51
C ASN A 133 2.84 13.43 -16.97
N SER A 134 2.31 12.78 -15.93
CA SER A 134 2.98 11.68 -15.28
C SER A 134 2.99 10.42 -16.17
N LYS A 135 4.12 9.68 -16.18
CA LYS A 135 4.29 8.51 -17.06
C LYS A 135 3.19 7.46 -16.83
N PRO A 136 2.63 6.83 -17.88
CA PRO A 136 1.64 5.79 -17.73
C PRO A 136 2.09 4.64 -16.83
N LEU A 137 1.17 4.07 -16.06
CA LEU A 137 1.44 2.87 -15.28
C LEU A 137 1.53 1.65 -16.20
N SER A 138 2.68 0.99 -16.23
CA SER A 138 2.85 -0.27 -16.96
C SER A 138 2.00 -1.40 -16.36
N TRP A 139 1.73 -2.45 -17.14
CA TRP A 139 0.96 -3.60 -16.66
C TRP A 139 1.57 -4.27 -15.42
N GLN A 140 2.90 -4.24 -15.29
CA GLN A 140 3.60 -4.76 -14.11
C GLN A 140 3.28 -3.94 -12.87
N LEU A 141 3.34 -2.60 -12.97
CA LEU A 141 2.97 -1.71 -11.87
C LEU A 141 1.48 -1.86 -11.53
N ARG A 142 0.60 -1.99 -12.53
CA ARG A 142 -0.82 -2.24 -12.31
C ARG A 142 -1.09 -3.55 -11.59
N THR A 143 -0.33 -4.61 -11.91
CA THR A 143 -0.36 -5.91 -11.22
C THR A 143 0.13 -5.80 -9.77
N ARG A 144 1.19 -5.01 -9.53
CA ARG A 144 1.68 -4.71 -8.17
C ARG A 144 0.63 -3.96 -7.35
N ILE A 145 0.01 -2.94 -7.93
CA ILE A 145 -1.06 -2.17 -7.29
C ILE A 145 -2.24 -3.10 -6.94
N ALA A 146 -2.71 -3.94 -7.86
CA ALA A 146 -3.76 -4.92 -7.58
C ALA A 146 -3.42 -5.83 -6.39
N SER A 147 -2.18 -6.34 -6.36
CA SER A 147 -1.70 -7.22 -5.30
C SER A 147 -1.59 -6.50 -3.95
N ASN A 148 -1.08 -5.27 -3.93
CA ASN A 148 -1.00 -4.44 -2.73
C ASN A 148 -2.38 -4.18 -2.12
N ILE A 149 -3.39 -3.89 -2.95
CA ILE A 149 -4.77 -3.67 -2.47
C ILE A 149 -5.41 -4.98 -2.00
N CYS A 150 -5.20 -6.09 -2.70
CA CYS A 150 -5.69 -7.40 -2.25
C CYS A 150 -5.12 -7.76 -0.87
N SER A 151 -3.81 -7.58 -0.68
CA SER A 151 -3.13 -7.81 0.60
C SER A 151 -3.73 -6.96 1.74
N ALA A 152 -3.92 -5.67 1.49
CA ALA A 152 -4.57 -4.77 2.46
C ALA A 152 -5.99 -5.21 2.84
N LEU A 153 -6.81 -5.62 1.86
CA LEU A 153 -8.18 -6.07 2.12
C LEU A 153 -8.23 -7.38 2.91
N ILE A 154 -7.40 -8.37 2.54
CA ILE A 154 -7.27 -9.62 3.30
C ILE A 154 -6.93 -9.32 4.76
N PHE A 155 -5.99 -8.42 4.99
CA PHE A 155 -5.58 -8.01 6.33
C PHE A 155 -6.73 -7.34 7.12
N LEU A 156 -7.46 -6.39 6.52
CA LEU A 156 -8.59 -5.73 7.16
C LEU A 156 -9.74 -6.69 7.48
N HIS A 157 -10.07 -7.59 6.54
CA HIS A 157 -11.15 -8.56 6.67
C HIS A 157 -10.82 -9.67 7.69
N SER A 158 -9.53 -9.99 7.82
CA SER A 158 -9.03 -10.97 8.79
C SER A 158 -8.88 -10.40 10.20
N ASN A 159 -9.07 -9.09 10.40
CA ASN A 159 -8.93 -8.46 11.71
C ASN A 159 -9.88 -9.09 12.75
N LYS A 160 -9.35 -9.39 13.94
CA LYS A 160 -10.09 -9.98 15.06
C LYS A 160 -10.00 -9.08 16.31
N PRO A 161 -11.05 -9.01 17.14
CA PRO A 161 -12.30 -9.77 17.08
C PRO A 161 -13.28 -9.29 16.00
N HIS A 162 -13.10 -8.07 15.48
CA HIS A 162 -14.03 -7.47 14.51
C HIS A 162 -13.37 -7.30 13.13
N SER A 163 -13.97 -7.89 12.10
CA SER A 163 -13.58 -7.63 10.71
C SER A 163 -13.82 -6.15 10.38
N ILE A 164 -12.90 -5.54 9.64
CA ILE A 164 -13.02 -4.16 9.19
C ILE A 164 -13.39 -4.15 7.70
N VAL A 165 -14.54 -3.58 7.35
CA VAL A 165 -14.95 -3.35 5.96
C VAL A 165 -14.58 -1.92 5.57
N HIS A 166 -13.87 -1.76 4.46
CA HIS A 166 -13.42 -0.45 3.99
C HIS A 166 -14.59 0.43 3.57
N SER A 167 -15.55 -0.12 2.81
CA SER A 167 -16.82 0.47 2.37
C SER A 167 -16.77 1.62 1.36
N ASP A 168 -15.63 2.32 1.20
CA ASP A 168 -15.44 3.33 0.16
C ASP A 168 -14.20 3.03 -0.67
N LEU A 169 -14.06 1.75 -1.07
CA LEU A 169 -12.95 1.34 -1.92
C LEU A 169 -13.15 1.88 -3.35
N LYS A 170 -12.25 2.77 -3.78
CA LYS A 170 -12.25 3.39 -5.11
C LYS A 170 -10.83 3.81 -5.48
N ALA A 171 -10.58 4.07 -6.76
CA ALA A 171 -9.25 4.45 -7.23
C ALA A 171 -8.72 5.75 -6.60
N SER A 172 -9.55 6.76 -6.36
CA SER A 172 -9.12 7.99 -5.66
C SER A 172 -8.72 7.77 -4.19
N ASN A 173 -9.13 6.66 -3.58
CA ASN A 173 -8.71 6.27 -2.23
C ASN A 173 -7.47 5.35 -2.22
N ILE A 174 -6.94 4.98 -3.38
CA ILE A 174 -5.69 4.23 -3.51
C ILE A 174 -4.58 5.23 -3.82
N LEU A 175 -3.67 5.45 -2.89
CA LEU A 175 -2.56 6.40 -3.05
C LEU A 175 -1.26 5.67 -3.37
N LEU A 176 -0.38 6.31 -4.14
CA LEU A 176 0.93 5.77 -4.51
C LEU A 176 2.07 6.54 -3.84
N ASP A 177 2.99 5.81 -3.20
CA ASP A 177 4.21 6.40 -2.66
C ASP A 177 5.24 6.69 -3.76
N GLY A 178 6.41 7.24 -3.41
CA GLY A 178 7.48 7.55 -4.37
C GLY A 178 7.96 6.34 -5.19
N ASN A 179 7.76 5.12 -4.69
CA ASN A 179 8.14 3.86 -5.34
C ASN A 179 6.97 3.16 -6.05
N ASN A 180 5.84 3.86 -6.23
CA ASN A 180 4.58 3.32 -6.76
C ASN A 180 4.03 2.14 -5.95
N VAL A 181 4.33 2.06 -4.64
CA VAL A 181 3.64 1.13 -3.73
C VAL A 181 2.26 1.69 -3.43
N ALA A 182 1.24 0.88 -3.65
CA ALA A 182 -0.13 1.28 -3.38
C ALA A 182 -0.46 1.15 -1.89
N LYS A 183 -1.11 2.18 -1.35
CA LYS A 183 -1.65 2.20 0.00
C LYS A 183 -3.10 2.66 -0.02
N LEU A 184 -3.94 1.94 0.71
CA LEU A 184 -5.35 2.26 0.87
C LEU A 184 -5.52 3.42 1.86
N SER A 185 -6.38 4.38 1.54
CA SER A 185 -6.72 5.56 2.34
C SER A 185 -8.25 5.72 2.42
N GLY A 186 -8.74 6.72 3.18
CA GLY A 186 -10.18 7.00 3.25
C GLY A 186 -10.92 6.22 4.34
N PHE A 187 -10.31 6.04 5.51
CA PHE A 187 -10.84 5.19 6.57
C PHE A 187 -11.99 5.81 7.38
N GLY A 188 -12.28 7.11 7.19
CA GLY A 188 -13.36 7.81 7.89
C GLY A 188 -14.76 7.20 7.71
N VAL A 189 -14.98 6.38 6.69
CA VAL A 189 -16.26 5.69 6.48
C VAL A 189 -16.20 4.17 6.67
N CYS A 190 -15.05 3.61 7.03
CA CYS A 190 -14.92 2.17 7.33
C CYS A 190 -15.90 1.72 8.42
N ARG A 191 -16.17 0.42 8.50
CA ARG A 191 -17.05 -0.15 9.52
C ARG A 191 -16.41 -1.40 10.13
N MET A 192 -16.33 -1.43 11.45
CA MET A 192 -16.09 -2.67 12.18
C MET A 192 -17.40 -3.43 12.28
N LEU A 193 -17.38 -4.71 11.92
CA LEU A 193 -18.53 -5.58 12.09
C LEU A 193 -18.55 -6.06 13.55
N THR A 194 -19.44 -5.46 14.34
CA THR A 194 -19.76 -5.90 15.70
C THR A 194 -20.77 -7.04 15.65
N ASP A 195 -20.67 -7.97 16.60
CA ASP A 195 -21.39 -9.25 16.65
C ASP A 195 -22.88 -9.09 17.05
N GLU A 196 -23.58 -8.11 16.47
CA GLU A 196 -24.93 -7.72 16.89
C GLU A 196 -26.04 -8.67 16.40
N PHE A 197 -25.78 -9.53 15.41
CA PHE A 197 -26.78 -10.45 14.88
C PHE A 197 -26.23 -11.86 14.60
N LYS A 198 -26.19 -12.70 15.64
CA LYS A 198 -25.89 -14.15 15.58
C LYS A 198 -26.99 -15.00 14.93
N ALA A 199 -27.54 -14.58 13.80
CA ALA A 199 -28.58 -15.35 13.08
C ALA A 199 -28.11 -15.94 11.73
N THR A 200 -26.97 -15.50 11.20
CA THR A 200 -26.42 -15.97 9.92
C THR A 200 -24.91 -16.19 9.99
N THR A 201 -24.40 -17.19 9.26
CA THR A 201 -22.99 -17.60 9.22
C THR A 201 -22.03 -16.50 8.72
N THR A 202 -22.56 -15.39 8.20
CA THR A 202 -21.80 -14.24 7.67
C THR A 202 -22.05 -12.99 8.51
N LEU A 203 -20.99 -12.39 9.06
CA LEU A 203 -21.05 -11.08 9.73
C LEU A 203 -21.45 -9.99 8.72
N TYR A 204 -22.46 -9.19 9.07
CA TYR A 204 -22.95 -8.08 8.26
C TYR A 204 -23.39 -6.92 9.15
N ARG A 205 -23.45 -5.70 8.59
CA ARG A 205 -24.00 -4.52 9.28
C ARG A 205 -24.98 -3.77 8.38
N HIS A 206 -26.21 -3.59 8.85
CA HIS A 206 -27.21 -2.81 8.13
C HIS A 206 -26.92 -1.29 8.20
N THR A 207 -26.70 -0.64 7.06
CA THR A 207 -26.40 0.80 6.96
C THR A 207 -26.91 1.40 5.65
N HIS A 208 -27.14 2.72 5.60
CA HIS A 208 -27.39 3.41 4.33
C HIS A 208 -26.17 3.29 3.41
N PRO A 209 -26.36 2.94 2.12
CA PRO A 209 -25.27 2.87 1.16
C PRO A 209 -24.46 4.17 1.10
N LYS A 210 -23.17 4.08 1.43
CA LYS A 210 -22.18 5.15 1.24
C LYS A 210 -21.11 4.63 0.26
N GLY A 211 -20.59 5.51 -0.61
CA GLY A 211 -19.57 5.17 -1.60
C GLY A 211 -19.77 5.89 -2.94
N THR A 212 -18.80 5.79 -3.85
CA THR A 212 -18.95 6.32 -5.21
C THR A 212 -19.73 5.33 -6.08
N PHE A 213 -20.84 5.77 -6.68
CA PHE A 213 -21.88 4.92 -7.30
C PHE A 213 -21.37 3.74 -8.16
N VAL A 214 -20.32 3.93 -8.94
CA VAL A 214 -19.77 2.89 -9.83
C VAL A 214 -19.06 1.73 -9.11
N TYR A 215 -18.69 1.90 -7.83
CA TYR A 215 -18.01 0.89 -7.00
C TYR A 215 -18.95 0.22 -5.99
N ILE A 216 -20.16 0.73 -5.82
CA ILE A 216 -21.07 0.25 -4.79
C ILE A 216 -21.54 -1.17 -5.16
N ASP A 217 -21.38 -2.09 -4.22
CA ASP A 217 -21.96 -3.43 -4.29
C ASP A 217 -23.48 -3.32 -4.52
N PRO A 218 -24.03 -3.84 -5.63
CA PRO A 218 -25.45 -3.72 -5.93
C PRO A 218 -26.33 -4.43 -4.91
N GLU A 219 -25.88 -5.54 -4.31
CA GLU A 219 -26.63 -6.23 -3.27
C GLU A 219 -26.65 -5.42 -1.98
N TYR A 220 -25.53 -4.76 -1.62
CA TYR A 220 -25.48 -3.80 -0.51
C TYR A 220 -26.37 -2.57 -0.78
N ALA A 221 -26.36 -2.03 -1.99
CA ALA A 221 -27.21 -0.90 -2.37
C ALA A 221 -28.71 -1.20 -2.17
N ILE A 222 -29.12 -2.45 -2.41
CA ILE A 222 -30.52 -2.90 -2.30
C ILE A 222 -30.87 -3.30 -0.85
N SER A 223 -30.03 -4.10 -0.20
CA SER A 223 -30.35 -4.69 1.12
C SER A 223 -29.96 -3.80 2.30
N GLY A 224 -29.00 -2.89 2.13
CA GLY A 224 -28.35 -2.17 3.24
C GLY A 224 -27.32 -3.00 4.02
N ASP A 225 -27.14 -4.29 3.70
CA ASP A 225 -26.25 -5.17 4.45
C ASP A 225 -24.79 -5.05 3.97
N LEU A 226 -23.96 -4.36 4.74
CA LEU A 226 -22.54 -4.21 4.45
C LEU A 226 -21.77 -5.45 4.93
N THR A 227 -20.92 -6.00 4.05
CA THR A 227 -20.10 -7.19 4.32
C THR A 227 -18.68 -7.02 3.74
N PRO A 228 -17.70 -7.86 4.12
CA PRO A 228 -16.39 -7.86 3.45
C PRO A 228 -16.48 -8.10 1.94
N LEU A 229 -17.50 -8.87 1.50
CA LEU A 229 -17.77 -9.13 0.08
C LEU A 229 -18.23 -7.88 -0.69
N SER A 230 -18.66 -6.82 0.01
CA SER A 230 -18.94 -5.53 -0.61
C SER A 230 -17.64 -4.85 -1.06
N ASP A 231 -16.56 -4.94 -0.29
CA ASP A 231 -15.23 -4.48 -0.73
C ASP A 231 -14.70 -5.33 -1.89
N VAL A 232 -14.99 -6.64 -1.90
CA VAL A 232 -14.60 -7.54 -3.01
C VAL A 232 -15.21 -7.07 -4.33
N TYR A 233 -16.48 -6.65 -4.32
CA TYR A 233 -17.11 -6.08 -5.52
C TYR A 233 -16.40 -4.81 -5.99
N SER A 234 -16.16 -3.86 -5.09
CA SER A 234 -15.44 -2.62 -5.40
C SER A 234 -14.03 -2.89 -5.92
N PHE A 235 -13.33 -3.89 -5.35
CA PHE A 235 -12.02 -4.35 -5.81
C PHE A 235 -12.09 -4.92 -7.22
N GLY A 236 -13.12 -5.71 -7.53
CA GLY A 236 -13.37 -6.20 -8.88
C GLY A 236 -13.44 -5.07 -9.91
N ILE A 237 -14.18 -4.00 -9.61
CA ILE A 237 -14.23 -2.81 -10.48
C ILE A 237 -12.83 -2.21 -10.66
N ILE A 238 -12.04 -2.08 -9.59
CA ILE A 238 -10.65 -1.58 -9.67
C ILE A 238 -9.78 -2.46 -10.56
N LEU A 239 -9.88 -3.80 -10.48
CA LEU A 239 -9.14 -4.72 -11.35
C LEU A 239 -9.48 -4.48 -12.83
N LEU A 240 -10.77 -4.29 -13.13
CA LEU A 240 -11.22 -3.99 -14.50
C LEU A 240 -10.73 -2.62 -14.99
N ARG A 241 -10.67 -1.62 -14.09
CA ARG A 241 -10.09 -0.32 -14.40
C ARG A 241 -8.59 -0.39 -14.66
N LEU A 242 -7.85 -1.18 -13.88
CA LEU A 242 -6.42 -1.41 -14.11
C LEU A 242 -6.15 -2.03 -15.48
N LEU A 243 -6.99 -2.96 -15.94
CA LEU A 243 -6.85 -3.57 -17.28
C LEU A 243 -7.13 -2.60 -18.42
N THR A 244 -8.18 -1.79 -18.28
CA THR A 244 -8.74 -1.02 -19.40
C THR A 244 -8.32 0.45 -19.40
N GLY A 245 -7.81 0.97 -18.28
CA GLY A 245 -7.56 2.40 -18.06
C GLY A 245 -8.83 3.24 -17.96
N ARG A 246 -10.01 2.64 -18.13
CA ARG A 246 -11.28 3.34 -18.26
C ARG A 246 -11.94 3.57 -16.90
N SER A 247 -12.81 4.56 -16.84
CA SER A 247 -13.69 4.83 -15.71
C SER A 247 -15.13 4.94 -16.21
N GLY A 248 -16.10 4.81 -15.30
CA GLY A 248 -17.50 5.14 -15.58
C GLY A 248 -18.42 3.95 -15.86
N PHE A 249 -19.66 4.32 -16.19
CA PHE A 249 -20.76 3.40 -16.44
C PHE A 249 -20.51 2.54 -17.67
N GLY A 250 -20.81 1.24 -17.57
CA GLY A 250 -20.68 0.31 -18.70
C GLY A 250 -19.39 -0.52 -18.70
N LEU A 251 -18.34 -0.12 -17.97
CA LEU A 251 -17.07 -0.84 -17.88
C LEU A 251 -17.26 -2.35 -17.65
N LEU A 252 -18.06 -2.72 -16.64
CA LEU A 252 -18.33 -4.12 -16.33
C LEU A 252 -18.94 -4.86 -17.53
N LYS A 253 -19.96 -4.28 -18.18
CA LYS A 253 -20.65 -4.89 -19.33
C LYS A 253 -19.73 -4.99 -20.55
N ASP A 254 -18.88 -4.01 -20.76
CA ASP A 254 -17.94 -3.99 -21.89
C ASP A 254 -16.87 -5.07 -21.72
N VAL A 255 -16.31 -5.22 -20.51
CA VAL A 255 -15.37 -6.32 -20.23
C VAL A 255 -16.06 -7.67 -20.35
N GLN A 256 -17.26 -7.85 -19.78
CA GLN A 256 -18.03 -9.09 -19.92
C GLN A 256 -18.22 -9.48 -21.39
N ARG A 257 -18.60 -8.50 -22.23
CA ARG A 257 -18.79 -8.71 -23.68
C ARG A 257 -17.48 -9.05 -24.38
N ALA A 258 -16.40 -8.36 -24.06
CA ALA A 258 -15.09 -8.60 -24.67
C ALA A 258 -14.57 -9.99 -24.32
N VAL A 259 -14.69 -10.41 -23.05
CA VAL A 259 -14.32 -11.76 -22.60
C VAL A 259 -15.20 -12.83 -23.27
N ALA A 260 -16.52 -12.63 -23.32
CA ALA A 260 -17.44 -13.59 -23.95
C ALA A 260 -17.20 -13.77 -25.46
N LYS A 261 -16.73 -12.72 -26.14
CA LYS A 261 -16.40 -12.76 -27.57
C LYS A 261 -14.94 -13.14 -27.87
N GLY A 262 -14.10 -13.33 -26.85
CA GLY A 262 -12.66 -13.57 -27.05
C GLY A 262 -11.90 -12.35 -27.61
N CYS A 263 -12.41 -11.14 -27.41
CA CYS A 263 -11.84 -9.90 -27.93
C CYS A 263 -11.26 -9.00 -26.82
N LEU A 264 -10.76 -9.60 -25.74
CA LEU A 264 -10.25 -8.84 -24.58
C LEU A 264 -9.15 -7.85 -24.95
N GLN A 265 -8.24 -8.24 -25.86
CA GLN A 265 -7.13 -7.39 -26.32
C GLN A 265 -7.60 -6.03 -26.87
N ALA A 266 -8.79 -5.96 -27.47
CA ALA A 266 -9.34 -4.73 -28.06
C ALA A 266 -9.77 -3.68 -27.01
N ILE A 267 -9.89 -4.07 -25.73
CA ILE A 267 -10.29 -3.16 -24.65
C ILE A 267 -9.18 -2.93 -23.62
N LEU A 268 -8.03 -3.60 -23.76
CA LEU A 268 -6.87 -3.36 -22.91
C LEU A 268 -6.33 -1.96 -23.14
N ASP A 269 -5.82 -1.37 -22.07
CA ASP A 269 -5.16 -0.08 -22.12
C ASP A 269 -3.80 -0.20 -22.81
N SER A 270 -3.67 0.35 -24.00
CA SER A 270 -2.40 0.34 -24.74
C SER A 270 -1.30 1.15 -24.04
N SER A 271 -1.66 2.12 -23.19
CA SER A 271 -0.67 2.89 -22.41
C SER A 271 0.01 2.07 -21.32
N ALA A 272 -0.55 0.92 -20.95
CA ALA A 272 0.06 -0.02 -20.00
C ALA A 272 1.21 -0.84 -20.60
N GLY A 273 1.48 -0.68 -21.89
CA GLY A 273 2.38 -1.54 -22.66
C GLY A 273 1.74 -2.88 -23.00
N ASP A 274 2.56 -3.84 -23.41
CA ASP A 274 2.10 -5.15 -23.87
C ASP A 274 1.74 -6.05 -22.69
N TRP A 275 0.45 -6.06 -22.34
CA TRP A 275 -0.11 -7.04 -21.43
C TRP A 275 0.12 -8.46 -21.96
N PRO A 276 0.72 -9.38 -21.18
CA PRO A 276 0.68 -10.79 -21.51
C PRO A 276 -0.78 -11.24 -21.51
N LEU A 277 -1.26 -11.75 -22.65
CA LEU A 277 -2.69 -12.06 -22.83
C LEU A 277 -3.24 -12.99 -21.74
N MET A 278 -2.45 -13.99 -21.33
CA MET A 278 -2.79 -14.88 -20.21
C MET A 278 -3.04 -14.13 -18.90
N HIS A 279 -2.19 -13.15 -18.57
CA HIS A 279 -2.32 -12.35 -17.35
C HIS A 279 -3.56 -11.43 -17.44
N ALA A 280 -3.78 -10.83 -18.60
CA ALA A 280 -4.97 -10.01 -18.84
C ALA A 280 -6.27 -10.83 -18.72
N GLU A 281 -6.30 -12.05 -19.30
CA GLU A 281 -7.44 -12.95 -19.20
C GLU A 281 -7.71 -13.38 -17.76
N GLN A 282 -6.67 -13.79 -17.02
CA GLN A 282 -6.79 -14.16 -15.62
C GLN A 282 -7.33 -13.00 -14.77
N LEU A 283 -6.76 -11.81 -14.92
CA LEU A 283 -7.17 -10.62 -14.17
C LEU A 283 -8.59 -10.18 -14.52
N SER A 284 -9.00 -10.29 -15.80
CA SER A 284 -10.36 -9.97 -16.22
C SER A 284 -11.37 -10.95 -15.65
N ARG A 285 -11.08 -12.27 -15.66
CA ARG A 285 -11.95 -13.29 -15.07
C ARG A 285 -12.11 -13.09 -13.57
N VAL A 286 -11.01 -12.83 -12.86
CA VAL A 286 -11.05 -12.51 -11.42
C VAL A 286 -11.88 -11.24 -11.17
N GLY A 287 -11.62 -10.15 -11.90
CA GLY A 287 -12.37 -8.91 -11.78
C GLY A 287 -13.87 -9.09 -12.01
N LEU A 288 -14.25 -9.85 -13.04
CA LEU A 288 -15.65 -10.18 -13.33
C LEU A 288 -16.30 -11.03 -12.23
N ARG A 289 -15.61 -12.04 -11.70
CA ARG A 289 -16.11 -12.87 -10.59
C ARG A 289 -16.28 -12.06 -9.31
N CYS A 290 -15.36 -11.16 -9.01
CA CYS A 290 -15.51 -10.21 -7.90
C CYS A 290 -16.77 -9.34 -8.05
N CYS A 291 -17.15 -8.98 -9.28
CA CYS A 291 -18.33 -8.18 -9.60
C CYS A 291 -19.63 -8.98 -9.76
N GLU A 292 -19.68 -10.25 -9.32
CA GLU A 292 -20.93 -11.03 -9.32
C GLU A 292 -22.01 -10.35 -8.48
N ILE A 293 -23.25 -10.31 -9.01
CA ILE A 293 -24.37 -9.64 -8.33
C ILE A 293 -24.63 -10.29 -6.97
N ARG A 294 -24.67 -11.62 -6.94
CA ARG A 294 -24.88 -12.39 -5.71
C ARG A 294 -23.56 -12.51 -4.94
N ARG A 295 -23.52 -11.98 -3.71
CA ARG A 295 -22.35 -12.05 -2.81
C ARG A 295 -21.75 -13.44 -2.70
N LYS A 296 -22.59 -14.47 -2.55
CA LYS A 296 -22.15 -15.88 -2.41
C LYS A 296 -21.39 -16.44 -3.62
N ASN A 297 -21.46 -15.79 -4.78
CA ASN A 297 -20.74 -16.20 -5.98
C ASN A 297 -19.39 -15.48 -6.12
N ARG A 298 -19.13 -14.45 -5.29
CA ARG A 298 -17.88 -13.70 -5.31
C ARG A 298 -16.78 -14.57 -4.68
N PRO A 299 -15.54 -14.47 -5.20
CA PRO A 299 -14.43 -15.26 -4.71
C PRO A 299 -13.95 -14.79 -3.35
N ASP A 300 -13.35 -15.70 -2.58
CA ASP A 300 -12.57 -15.33 -1.40
C ASP A 300 -11.24 -14.67 -1.81
N LEU A 301 -10.87 -13.59 -1.13
CA LEU A 301 -9.67 -12.83 -1.48
C LEU A 301 -8.38 -13.64 -1.27
N GLN A 302 -8.29 -14.43 -0.21
CA GLN A 302 -7.07 -15.14 0.15
C GLN A 302 -6.96 -16.48 -0.59
N THR A 303 -8.05 -17.25 -0.67
CA THR A 303 -7.99 -18.61 -1.23
C THR A 303 -8.19 -18.68 -2.74
N GLU A 304 -8.72 -17.63 -3.37
CA GLU A 304 -9.01 -17.64 -4.81
C GLU A 304 -8.42 -16.46 -5.58
N VAL A 305 -8.52 -15.23 -5.04
CA VAL A 305 -8.01 -14.05 -5.75
C VAL A 305 -6.49 -13.92 -5.62
N TRP A 306 -5.95 -14.08 -4.41
CA TRP A 306 -4.53 -14.01 -4.14
C TRP A 306 -3.73 -15.08 -4.89
N THR A 307 -4.30 -16.28 -5.05
CA THR A 307 -3.67 -17.37 -5.81
C THR A 307 -3.45 -17.04 -7.29
N VAL A 308 -4.18 -16.06 -7.82
CA VAL A 308 -3.97 -15.53 -9.18
C VAL A 308 -3.00 -14.34 -9.16
N LEU A 309 -3.17 -13.42 -8.22
CA LEU A 309 -2.37 -12.19 -8.16
C LEU A 309 -0.92 -12.42 -7.74
N GLU A 310 -0.64 -13.35 -6.82
CA GLU A 310 0.71 -13.59 -6.32
C GLU A 310 1.68 -14.11 -7.40
N PRO A 311 1.33 -15.13 -8.22
CA PRO A 311 2.19 -15.55 -9.33
C PRO A 311 2.41 -14.43 -10.36
N MET A 312 1.34 -13.68 -10.67
CA MET A 312 1.43 -12.54 -11.59
C MET A 312 2.37 -11.45 -11.05
N LEU A 313 2.32 -11.18 -9.74
CA LEU A 313 3.21 -10.24 -9.07
C LEU A 313 4.66 -10.70 -9.16
N ARG A 314 4.97 -11.98 -8.89
CA ARG A 314 6.34 -12.50 -8.97
C ARG A 314 6.91 -12.37 -10.38
N SER A 315 6.11 -12.71 -11.40
CA SER A 315 6.45 -12.52 -12.81
C SER A 315 6.70 -11.05 -13.16
N ALA A 316 5.78 -10.16 -12.76
CA ALA A 316 5.88 -8.72 -12.96
C ALA A 316 7.10 -8.10 -12.26
N SER A 317 7.40 -8.51 -11.03
CA SER A 317 8.54 -8.04 -10.25
C SER A 317 9.86 -8.44 -10.87
N SER A 318 10.00 -9.69 -11.33
CA SER A 318 11.19 -10.12 -12.08
C SER A 318 11.41 -9.26 -13.32
N MET A 319 10.35 -8.97 -14.09
CA MET A 319 10.45 -8.12 -15.27
C MET A 319 10.70 -6.64 -14.96
N LEU A 320 10.16 -6.11 -13.86
CA LEU A 320 10.45 -4.73 -13.41
C LEU A 320 11.92 -4.58 -13.01
N CYS A 321 12.50 -5.59 -12.37
CA CYS A 321 13.94 -5.64 -12.16
C CYS A 321 14.65 -5.59 -13.53
N SER A 322 14.33 -6.49 -14.46
CA SER A 322 14.90 -6.53 -15.83
C SER A 322 14.75 -5.23 -16.65
N LEU A 323 13.62 -4.53 -16.54
CA LEU A 323 13.38 -3.26 -17.25
C LEU A 323 14.09 -2.09 -16.60
N SER A 324 14.14 -2.06 -15.26
CA SER A 324 14.97 -1.12 -14.54
C SER A 324 16.44 -1.31 -14.90
N PHE A 325 16.89 -2.51 -15.27
CA PHE A 325 18.24 -2.79 -15.77
C PHE A 325 18.47 -2.31 -17.22
N LYS A 326 17.45 -2.40 -18.10
CA LYS A 326 17.56 -1.91 -19.49
C LYS A 326 17.54 -0.39 -19.63
N SER A 327 16.67 0.30 -18.88
CA SER A 327 16.61 1.77 -18.91
C SER A 327 17.87 2.43 -18.33
N VAL A 328 18.54 1.71 -17.44
CA VAL A 328 19.79 2.09 -16.79
C VAL A 328 20.97 1.92 -17.76
N SER A 329 20.97 0.89 -18.61
CA SER A 329 22.05 0.65 -19.57
C SER A 329 22.13 1.65 -20.75
N GLU A 330 21.07 2.42 -21.03
CA GLU A 330 21.07 3.38 -22.15
C GLU A 330 21.49 4.81 -21.74
N ASP A 331 21.58 5.14 -20.44
CA ASP A 331 21.79 6.53 -19.96
C ASP A 331 23.16 6.78 -19.25
N PHE A 332 24.08 5.82 -19.23
CA PHE A 332 25.31 5.96 -18.44
C PHE A 332 26.50 6.61 -19.15
N GLY A 333 26.43 7.94 -19.26
CA GLY A 333 27.60 8.80 -19.44
C GLY A 333 28.22 9.35 -18.13
N ASN A 334 27.46 9.42 -17.03
CA ASN A 334 27.80 10.29 -15.89
C ASN A 334 27.77 9.64 -14.48
N VAL A 335 27.63 8.32 -14.34
CA VAL A 335 27.65 7.68 -13.00
C VAL A 335 29.08 7.61 -12.44
N PRO A 336 29.33 8.09 -11.21
CA PRO A 336 30.59 7.84 -10.54
C PRO A 336 30.86 6.34 -10.36
N SER A 337 32.02 5.87 -10.79
CA SER A 337 32.35 4.44 -10.83
C SER A 337 32.25 3.71 -9.48
N TYR A 338 32.42 4.42 -8.36
CA TYR A 338 32.29 3.86 -7.01
C TYR A 338 30.84 3.60 -6.57
N PHE A 339 29.84 4.02 -7.36
CA PHE A 339 28.43 3.64 -7.16
C PHE A 339 28.08 2.32 -7.83
N ILE A 340 28.95 1.83 -8.72
CA ILE A 340 28.71 0.65 -9.55
C ILE A 340 29.18 -0.61 -8.82
N CYS A 341 28.29 -1.57 -8.66
CA CYS A 341 28.56 -2.90 -8.14
C CYS A 341 29.54 -3.63 -9.07
N PRO A 342 30.68 -4.12 -8.58
CA PRO A 342 31.65 -4.77 -9.46
C PRO A 342 31.21 -6.12 -10.05
N ILE A 343 30.28 -6.83 -9.39
CA ILE A 343 29.75 -8.11 -9.90
C ILE A 343 28.72 -7.86 -11.00
N GLN A 344 27.74 -7.01 -10.71
CA GLN A 344 26.58 -6.77 -11.58
C GLN A 344 26.81 -5.67 -12.62
N GLN A 345 27.88 -4.87 -12.45
CA GLN A 345 28.19 -3.71 -13.28
C GLN A 345 27.02 -2.69 -13.33
N ASP A 346 26.36 -2.48 -12.19
CA ASP A 346 25.20 -1.58 -12.06
C ASP A 346 25.18 -0.81 -10.72
N VAL A 347 24.45 0.31 -10.64
CA VAL A 347 24.38 1.15 -9.43
C VAL A 347 23.80 0.38 -8.24
N MET A 348 24.53 0.36 -7.13
CA MET A 348 24.13 -0.36 -5.91
C MET A 348 22.92 0.28 -5.22
N ARG A 349 21.94 -0.53 -4.82
CA ARG A 349 20.73 -0.16 -4.06
C ARG A 349 20.82 -0.56 -2.59
N ASP A 350 21.47 -1.69 -2.31
CA ASP A 350 21.76 -2.19 -0.97
C ASP A 350 23.25 -2.56 -0.86
N PRO A 351 24.14 -1.56 -0.83
CA PRO A 351 25.59 -1.82 -0.84
C PRO A 351 26.05 -2.49 0.47
N LEU A 352 26.71 -3.64 0.34
CA LEU A 352 27.33 -4.40 1.43
C LEU A 352 28.85 -4.51 1.22
N ILE A 353 29.61 -4.32 2.30
CA ILE A 353 31.06 -4.46 2.35
C ILE A 353 31.40 -5.92 2.67
N ALA A 354 32.23 -6.54 1.84
CA ALA A 354 32.78 -7.88 2.10
C ALA A 354 34.16 -7.81 2.77
N ALA A 355 34.70 -8.97 3.17
CA ALA A 355 35.97 -9.07 3.91
C ALA A 355 37.21 -8.60 3.13
N ASP A 356 37.12 -8.48 1.80
CA ASP A 356 38.15 -7.90 0.94
C ASP A 356 38.16 -6.36 0.96
N GLY A 357 37.21 -5.73 1.65
CA GLY A 357 37.06 -4.28 1.74
C GLY A 357 36.33 -3.65 0.56
N PHE A 358 35.90 -4.44 -0.44
CA PHE A 358 35.09 -3.94 -1.55
C PHE A 358 33.60 -3.93 -1.18
N THR A 359 32.86 -3.07 -1.86
CA THR A 359 31.40 -2.97 -1.70
C THR A 359 30.70 -3.54 -2.92
N TYR A 360 29.66 -4.32 -2.67
CA TYR A 360 28.88 -5.03 -3.68
C TYR A 360 27.39 -4.83 -3.42
N GLU A 361 26.56 -5.05 -4.44
CA GLU A 361 25.10 -5.18 -4.24
C GLU A 361 24.79 -6.41 -3.39
N ALA A 362 23.89 -6.27 -2.42
CA ALA A 362 23.57 -7.31 -1.44
C ALA A 362 23.15 -8.63 -2.08
N GLU A 363 22.31 -8.58 -3.11
CA GLU A 363 21.84 -9.77 -3.81
C GLU A 363 23.00 -10.44 -4.56
N ALA A 364 23.84 -9.65 -5.24
CA ALA A 364 24.96 -10.16 -6.04
C ALA A 364 26.00 -10.92 -5.22
N ILE A 365 26.43 -10.33 -4.10
CA ILE A 365 27.47 -10.94 -3.28
C ILE A 365 26.97 -12.16 -2.50
N ARG A 366 25.68 -12.20 -2.16
CA ARG A 366 25.04 -13.38 -1.57
C ARG A 366 24.96 -14.52 -2.59
N GLU A 367 24.52 -14.23 -3.81
CA GLU A 367 24.46 -15.22 -4.90
C GLU A 367 25.85 -15.77 -5.25
N TRP A 368 26.88 -14.93 -5.21
CA TRP A 368 28.28 -15.35 -5.37
C TRP A 368 28.69 -16.38 -4.31
N PHE A 369 28.35 -16.15 -3.05
CA PHE A 369 28.62 -17.10 -1.96
C PHE A 369 27.76 -18.36 -2.03
N ASP A 370 26.48 -18.22 -2.39
CA ASP A 370 25.54 -19.34 -2.55
C ASP A 370 25.94 -20.26 -3.71
N SER A 371 26.63 -19.72 -4.73
CA SER A 371 27.23 -20.47 -5.84
C SER A 371 28.50 -21.25 -5.45
N GLY A 372 28.90 -21.19 -4.17
CA GLY A 372 30.02 -21.94 -3.62
C GLY A 372 31.38 -21.26 -3.74
N HIS A 373 31.44 -19.99 -4.15
CA HIS A 373 32.69 -19.24 -4.22
C HIS A 373 33.15 -18.79 -2.82
N TYR A 374 34.46 -18.90 -2.58
CA TYR A 374 35.14 -18.48 -1.34
C TYR A 374 36.21 -17.40 -1.61
N THR A 375 36.29 -16.91 -2.84
CA THR A 375 37.22 -15.88 -3.27
C THR A 375 36.53 -14.52 -3.47
N SER A 376 37.32 -13.46 -3.38
CA SER A 376 36.94 -12.09 -3.68
C SER A 376 36.51 -11.98 -5.15
N PRO A 377 35.29 -11.48 -5.44
CA PRO A 377 34.85 -11.23 -6.81
C PRO A 377 35.76 -10.25 -7.59
N MET A 378 36.48 -9.38 -6.88
CA MET A 378 37.35 -8.36 -7.48
C MET A 378 38.78 -8.81 -7.74
N THR A 379 39.35 -9.61 -6.84
CA THR A 379 40.77 -9.95 -6.88
C THR A 379 41.03 -11.44 -7.10
N ASN A 380 39.99 -12.26 -6.99
CA ASN A 380 40.04 -13.73 -7.01
C ASN A 380 40.96 -14.34 -5.93
N LEU A 381 41.27 -13.58 -4.88
CA LEU A 381 41.99 -14.05 -3.69
C LEU A 381 41.01 -14.61 -2.64
N ASP A 382 41.45 -15.52 -1.79
CA ASP A 382 40.60 -16.08 -0.72
C ASP A 382 40.11 -15.00 0.26
N LEU A 383 38.82 -15.03 0.57
CA LEU A 383 38.23 -14.12 1.55
C LEU A 383 38.52 -14.62 2.98
N PRO A 384 38.98 -13.75 3.90
CA PRO A 384 39.20 -14.13 5.31
C PRO A 384 37.93 -14.63 6.02
N HIS A 385 36.76 -14.07 5.67
CA HIS A 385 35.45 -14.48 6.16
C HIS A 385 34.34 -14.06 5.16
N ARG A 386 33.11 -14.55 5.38
CA ARG A 386 31.94 -14.25 4.53
C ARG A 386 30.94 -13.25 5.14
N ASP A 387 31.26 -12.69 6.30
CA ASP A 387 30.42 -11.66 6.93
C ASP A 387 30.32 -10.43 6.04
N LEU A 388 29.09 -9.91 5.91
CA LEU A 388 28.75 -8.75 5.10
C LEU A 388 28.27 -7.60 5.98
N LEU A 389 28.87 -6.43 5.81
CA LEU A 389 28.53 -5.23 6.59
C LEU A 389 27.77 -4.22 5.73
N PRO A 390 26.64 -3.66 6.18
CA PRO A 390 25.94 -2.62 5.43
C PRO A 390 26.79 -1.35 5.24
N ASN A 391 26.89 -0.86 4.00
CA ASN A 391 27.53 0.42 3.69
C ASN A 391 26.50 1.55 3.64
N HIS A 392 26.01 1.97 4.81
CA HIS A 392 24.98 3.02 4.89
C HIS A 392 25.42 4.36 4.29
N ALA A 393 26.71 4.71 4.41
CA ALA A 393 27.25 5.95 3.85
C ALA A 393 27.20 5.95 2.32
N LEU A 394 27.63 4.87 1.67
CA LEU A 394 27.55 4.75 0.22
C LEU A 394 26.10 4.72 -0.25
N ARG A 395 25.22 4.03 0.49
CA ARG A 395 23.78 4.01 0.19
C ARG A 395 23.18 5.42 0.19
N SER A 396 23.49 6.23 1.22
CA SER A 396 23.04 7.63 1.29
C SER A 396 23.60 8.47 0.15
N ALA A 397 24.89 8.33 -0.18
CA ALA A 397 25.51 9.07 -1.28
C ALA A 397 24.90 8.74 -2.65
N ILE A 398 24.59 7.45 -2.89
CA ILE A 398 23.89 7.02 -4.11
C ILE A 398 22.48 7.63 -4.16
N GLN A 399 21.77 7.64 -3.04
CA GLN A 399 20.43 8.23 -2.96
C GLN A 399 20.43 9.74 -3.22
N GLU A 400 21.39 10.47 -2.65
CA GLU A 400 21.56 11.91 -2.91
C GLU A 400 21.93 12.19 -4.38
N TRP A 401 22.81 11.38 -4.96
CA TRP A 401 23.18 11.52 -6.37
C TRP A 401 22.01 11.23 -7.31
N LEU A 402 21.22 10.19 -7.04
CA LEU A 402 20.00 9.87 -7.80
C LEU A 402 18.97 11.00 -7.70
N GLN A 403 18.88 11.69 -6.56
CA GLN A 403 17.99 12.85 -6.40
C GLN A 403 18.50 14.08 -7.16
N SER A 404 19.82 14.26 -7.24
CA SER A 404 20.43 15.45 -7.88
C SER A 404 20.51 15.37 -9.41
N ASN A 405 20.38 14.17 -9.98
CA ASN A 405 20.47 13.91 -11.44
C ASN A 405 19.14 13.42 -12.04
N ALA A 406 18.03 13.61 -11.31
CA ALA A 406 16.68 13.25 -11.76
C ALA A 406 15.92 14.42 -12.43
N ASP A 407 16.56 15.58 -12.58
CA ASP A 407 16.12 16.74 -13.39
C ASP A 407 16.76 16.68 -14.79
#